data_AF-A0A9W9YIM0-F1
#
_entry.id   AF-A0A9W9YIM0-F1
#
_cell.length_a   1.000
_cell.length_b   1.000
_cell.length_c   1.000
_cell.angle_alpha   90.00
_cell.angle_beta   90.00
_cell.angle_gamma   90.00
#
_symmetry.space_group_name_H-M   'P 1'
#
loop_
_entity.id
_entity.type
_entity.pdbx_description
1 polymer ?
#
loop_
_entity_poly.entity_id
_entity_poly.type
_entity_poly.pdbx_seq_one_letter_code
_entity_poly.pdbx_strand_id
1 'polypeptide(L)'
;MKTAEEEVKEEGRRQASQHPQDLKKQIDQAVGGWKNGRFYRHLIQDEWPTLKNYGDESDAYGLINPSLYSNCGVYEKDFFQPRDQYEIRRIFDGIGVEMTSNAFEKIWEQASTRHPNGLVSVESFRGIMDEVNAQKLVETQVS
;
A
#
# COMPACT_ATOMS: atom_id res chain seq x y z
N MET A 1 29.73 53.96 -15.25
CA MET A 1 30.50 53.09 -14.35
C MET A 1 29.52 52.53 -13.34
N LYS A 2 29.11 51.26 -13.51
CA LYS A 2 28.26 50.57 -12.52
C LYS A 2 29.16 49.97 -11.45
N THR A 3 28.76 50.12 -10.20
CA THR A 3 29.53 49.76 -9.00
C THR A 3 29.51 48.24 -8.78
N ALA A 4 30.62 47.71 -8.27
CA ALA A 4 30.89 46.28 -8.05
C ALA A 4 29.86 45.54 -7.15
N GLU A 5 28.94 46.25 -6.53
CA GLU A 5 27.87 45.68 -5.70
C GLU A 5 26.64 45.21 -6.51
N GLU A 6 26.48 45.67 -7.76
CA GLU A 6 25.42 45.15 -8.65
C GLU A 6 25.78 43.79 -9.29
N GLU A 7 27.07 43.51 -9.53
CA GLU A 7 27.51 42.25 -10.14
C GLU A 7 27.34 41.04 -9.20
N VAL A 8 27.56 41.22 -7.90
CA VAL A 8 27.43 40.14 -6.90
C VAL A 8 25.96 39.71 -6.72
N LYS A 9 25.01 40.64 -6.86
CA LYS A 9 23.57 40.34 -6.72
C LYS A 9 22.99 39.68 -7.97
N GLU A 10 23.62 39.87 -9.13
CA GLU A 10 23.23 39.27 -10.39
C GLU A 10 23.84 37.87 -10.59
N GLU A 11 25.02 37.60 -10.04
CA GLU A 11 25.59 36.24 -9.97
C GLU A 11 24.84 35.32 -8.99
N GLY A 12 24.38 35.84 -7.84
CA GLY A 12 23.60 35.07 -6.87
C GLY A 12 22.23 34.61 -7.38
N ARG A 13 21.69 35.26 -8.42
CA ARG A 13 20.40 34.88 -9.04
C ARG A 13 20.57 33.88 -10.19
N ARG A 14 21.79 33.68 -10.70
CA ARG A 14 22.08 32.70 -11.77
C ARG A 14 22.26 31.27 -11.27
N GLN A 15 22.48 31.07 -9.96
CA GLN A 15 22.71 29.73 -9.40
C GLN A 15 21.47 29.06 -8.79
N ALA A 16 20.30 29.70 -8.79
CA ALA A 16 19.09 29.18 -8.14
C ALA A 16 17.96 28.82 -9.12
N SER A 17 18.29 28.38 -10.34
CA SER A 17 17.29 27.96 -11.34
C SER A 17 17.64 26.65 -12.03
N GLN A 18 18.19 25.68 -11.30
CA GLN A 18 18.13 24.28 -11.75
C GLN A 18 16.72 23.75 -11.43
N HIS A 19 15.76 24.14 -12.26
CA HIS A 19 14.40 23.62 -12.25
C HIS A 19 14.46 22.09 -12.46
N PRO A 20 13.60 21.27 -11.83
CA PRO A 20 13.65 19.79 -11.90
C PRO A 20 13.63 19.21 -13.33
N GLN A 21 13.27 20.03 -14.31
CA GLN A 21 13.26 19.67 -15.72
C GLN A 21 14.66 19.65 -16.35
N ASP A 22 15.63 20.41 -15.83
CA ASP A 22 17.01 20.36 -16.30
C ASP A 22 17.70 19.06 -15.86
N LEU A 23 17.37 18.53 -14.68
CA LEU A 23 17.91 17.26 -14.22
C LEU A 23 17.37 16.10 -15.07
N LYS A 24 16.08 16.09 -15.40
CA LYS A 24 15.49 15.12 -16.34
C LYS A 24 16.13 15.19 -17.71
N LYS A 25 16.39 16.41 -18.20
CA LYS A 25 17.01 16.65 -19.51
C LYS A 25 18.48 16.22 -19.54
N GLN A 26 19.23 16.46 -18.45
CA GLN A 26 20.60 15.99 -18.28
C GLN A 26 20.67 14.46 -18.16
N ILE A 27 19.71 13.84 -17.46
CA ILE A 27 19.60 12.37 -17.41
C ILE A 27 19.31 11.82 -18.81
N ASP A 28 18.31 12.32 -19.53
CA ASP A 28 17.98 11.86 -20.89
C ASP A 28 19.14 12.08 -21.89
N GLN A 29 19.93 13.13 -21.70
CA GLN A 29 21.11 13.43 -22.51
C GLN A 29 22.31 12.53 -22.14
N ALA A 30 22.47 12.16 -20.88
CA ALA A 30 23.50 11.23 -20.39
C ALA A 30 23.16 9.76 -20.68
N VAL A 31 21.88 9.37 -20.68
CA VAL A 31 21.40 8.07 -21.18
C VAL A 31 21.18 8.07 -22.71
N GLY A 32 21.69 9.11 -23.38
CA GLY A 32 21.54 9.41 -24.81
C GLY A 32 21.65 8.18 -25.72
N GLY A 33 20.49 7.56 -25.98
CA GLY A 33 20.32 6.58 -27.05
C GLY A 33 20.01 5.14 -26.62
N TRP A 34 20.00 4.79 -25.34
CA TRP A 34 19.76 3.38 -24.96
C TRP A 34 18.33 2.92 -25.26
N LYS A 35 17.37 3.86 -25.26
CA LYS A 35 15.97 3.58 -25.61
C LYS A 35 15.77 3.20 -27.09
N ASN A 36 16.76 3.44 -27.97
CA ASN A 36 16.65 3.22 -29.41
C ASN A 36 17.75 2.34 -30.04
N GLY A 37 18.56 1.67 -29.22
CA GLY A 37 19.55 0.70 -29.70
C GLY A 37 18.90 -0.48 -30.41
N ARG A 38 19.04 -0.56 -31.74
CA ARG A 38 18.56 -1.66 -32.60
C ARG A 38 19.30 -3.00 -32.38
N PHE A 39 20.11 -3.12 -31.33
CA PHE A 39 20.94 -4.31 -31.07
C PHE A 39 20.29 -5.35 -30.15
N TYR A 40 19.22 -5.01 -29.43
CA TYR A 40 18.48 -5.97 -28.61
C TYR A 40 16.95 -5.82 -28.73
N ARG A 41 16.46 -5.05 -29.70
CA ARG A 41 15.01 -4.82 -29.87
C ARG A 41 14.24 -6.11 -30.21
N HIS A 42 14.90 -7.10 -30.82
CA HIS A 42 14.31 -8.40 -31.13
C HIS A 42 14.56 -9.49 -30.06
N LEU A 43 15.33 -9.19 -29.00
CA LEU A 43 15.57 -10.12 -27.88
C LEU A 43 14.87 -9.70 -26.58
N ILE A 44 14.35 -8.47 -26.50
CA ILE A 44 13.69 -7.93 -25.30
C ILE A 44 12.16 -7.85 -25.48
N GLN A 45 11.63 -8.12 -26.68
CA GLN A 45 10.18 -8.06 -26.91
C GLN A 45 9.42 -9.34 -26.55
N ASP A 46 10.10 -10.49 -26.38
CA ASP A 46 9.42 -11.78 -26.18
C ASP A 46 9.78 -12.52 -24.88
N GLU A 47 10.66 -12.02 -24.01
CA GLU A 47 10.96 -12.71 -22.74
C GLU A 47 11.05 -11.76 -21.54
N TRP A 48 10.29 -12.14 -20.50
CA TRP A 48 10.10 -11.55 -19.17
C TRP A 48 8.94 -10.54 -19.01
N PRO A 49 7.73 -11.03 -18.66
CA PRO A 49 6.61 -10.18 -18.25
C PRO A 49 6.78 -9.68 -16.80
N THR A 50 7.98 -9.25 -16.40
CA THR A 50 8.30 -8.89 -15.00
C THR A 50 8.04 -7.43 -14.68
N LEU A 51 7.67 -6.61 -15.66
CA LEU A 51 7.37 -5.19 -15.46
C LEU A 51 5.89 -4.91 -15.12
N LYS A 52 5.08 -5.96 -14.96
CA LYS A 52 3.69 -5.83 -14.52
C LYS A 52 3.62 -6.19 -13.04
N ASN A 53 3.59 -5.16 -12.21
CA ASN A 53 3.08 -5.26 -10.85
C ASN A 53 1.54 -5.36 -10.95
N TYR A 54 0.96 -6.42 -10.38
CA TYR A 54 -0.47 -6.71 -10.48
C TYR A 54 -1.34 -5.94 -9.48
N GLY A 55 -0.75 -4.99 -8.76
CA GLY A 55 -1.42 -4.09 -7.82
C GLY A 55 -1.58 -4.65 -6.41
N ASP A 56 -1.08 -5.85 -6.14
CA ASP A 56 -1.17 -6.56 -4.86
C ASP A 56 0.20 -6.83 -4.20
N GLU A 57 1.28 -6.34 -4.81
CA GLU A 57 2.66 -6.51 -4.30
C GLU A 57 3.03 -5.42 -3.30
N SER A 58 3.84 -5.77 -2.31
CA SER A 58 4.34 -4.84 -1.29
C SER A 58 5.41 -3.89 -1.82
N ASP A 59 5.44 -2.67 -1.27
CA ASP A 59 6.52 -1.71 -1.50
C ASP A 59 7.90 -2.27 -1.10
N ALA A 60 8.98 -1.67 -1.62
CA ALA A 60 10.35 -2.09 -1.36
C ALA A 60 10.68 -2.23 0.14
N TYR A 61 10.07 -1.40 0.99
CA TYR A 61 10.21 -1.51 2.44
C TYR A 61 9.60 -2.80 3.01
N GLY A 62 8.41 -3.19 2.56
CA GLY A 62 7.74 -4.42 3.00
C GLY A 62 8.47 -5.69 2.57
N LEU A 63 9.25 -5.63 1.49
CA LEU A 63 10.10 -6.74 1.03
C LEU A 63 11.36 -6.90 1.89
N ILE A 64 11.99 -5.79 2.30
CA ILE A 64 13.21 -5.81 3.13
C ILE A 64 12.89 -6.07 4.60
N ASN A 65 11.70 -5.64 5.05
CA ASN A 65 11.24 -5.79 6.43
C ASN A 65 9.89 -6.52 6.46
N PRO A 66 9.89 -7.86 6.25
CA PRO A 66 8.66 -8.64 6.22
C PRO A 66 7.98 -8.63 7.59
N SER A 67 6.65 -8.54 7.57
CA SER A 67 5.87 -8.70 8.80
C SER A 67 5.98 -10.14 9.35
N LEU A 68 5.64 -10.34 10.62
CA LEU A 68 5.53 -11.69 11.21
C LEU A 68 4.59 -12.58 10.39
N TYR A 69 3.50 -12.02 9.88
CA TYR A 69 2.54 -12.73 9.03
C TYR A 69 3.18 -13.13 7.69
N SER A 70 3.96 -12.24 7.09
CA SER A 70 4.65 -12.49 5.82
C SER A 70 5.68 -13.61 5.95
N ASN A 71 6.37 -13.71 7.09
CA ASN A 71 7.26 -14.85 7.38
C ASN A 71 6.51 -16.19 7.46
N CYS A 72 5.22 -16.16 7.79
CA CYS A 72 4.33 -17.32 7.78
C CYS A 72 3.61 -17.51 6.43
N GLY A 73 3.96 -16.73 5.40
CA GLY A 73 3.32 -16.78 4.08
C GLY A 73 1.93 -16.14 4.02
N VAL A 74 1.56 -15.33 5.02
CA VAL A 74 0.32 -14.56 5.05
C VAL A 74 0.62 -13.13 4.62
N TYR A 75 -0.01 -12.70 3.54
CA TYR A 75 0.20 -11.40 2.91
C TYR A 75 -1.00 -10.47 3.13
N GLU A 76 -0.81 -9.18 2.88
CA GLU A 76 -1.84 -8.16 3.09
C GLU A 76 -3.15 -8.48 2.36
N LYS A 77 -3.07 -8.90 1.09
CA LYS A 77 -4.22 -9.33 0.29
C LYS A 77 -5.03 -10.44 0.96
N ASP A 78 -4.38 -11.30 1.76
CA ASP A 78 -5.04 -12.42 2.40
C ASP A 78 -5.99 -11.93 3.51
N PHE A 79 -5.77 -10.75 4.11
CA PHE A 79 -6.71 -10.18 5.08
C PHE A 79 -8.01 -9.67 4.43
N PHE A 80 -7.92 -9.23 3.16
CA PHE A 80 -9.04 -8.68 2.39
C PHE A 80 -9.80 -9.72 1.56
N GLN A 81 -9.25 -10.93 1.41
CA GLN A 81 -9.93 -12.01 0.70
C GLN A 81 -11.27 -12.37 1.37
N PRO A 82 -12.36 -12.44 0.58
CA PRO A 82 -13.65 -12.87 1.08
C PRO A 82 -13.61 -14.35 1.47
N ARG A 83 -14.22 -14.68 2.59
CA ARG A 83 -14.25 -16.02 3.18
C ARG A 83 -15.65 -16.38 3.62
N ASP A 84 -15.90 -17.67 3.79
CA ASP A 84 -17.16 -18.14 4.36
C ASP A 84 -17.19 -17.96 5.89
N GLN A 85 -18.39 -18.09 6.44
CA GLN A 85 -18.68 -17.85 7.85
C GLN A 85 -17.93 -18.81 8.78
N TYR A 86 -17.77 -20.06 8.37
CA TYR A 86 -17.08 -21.08 9.16
C TYR A 86 -15.57 -20.83 9.18
N GLU A 87 -14.98 -20.43 8.04
CA GLU A 87 -13.57 -20.09 7.98
C GLU A 87 -13.24 -18.88 8.87
N ILE A 88 -14.03 -17.80 8.78
CA ILE A 88 -13.85 -16.63 9.65
C ILE A 88 -13.97 -17.02 11.12
N ARG A 89 -14.98 -17.80 11.49
CA ARG A 89 -15.14 -18.29 12.86
C ARG A 89 -13.91 -19.04 13.35
N ARG A 90 -13.41 -19.98 12.55
CA ARG A 90 -12.24 -20.79 12.87
C ARG A 90 -10.97 -19.94 13.02
N ILE A 91 -10.79 -18.90 12.20
CA ILE A 91 -9.64 -17.99 12.30
C ILE A 91 -9.65 -17.28 13.66
N PHE A 92 -10.78 -16.68 14.04
CA PHE A 92 -10.90 -15.94 15.29
C PHE A 92 -10.83 -16.85 16.54
N ASP A 93 -11.43 -18.04 16.49
CA ASP A 93 -11.27 -19.04 17.55
C ASP A 93 -9.81 -19.50 17.65
N GLY A 94 -9.12 -19.68 16.51
CA GLY A 94 -7.72 -20.12 16.45
C GLY A 94 -6.72 -19.13 17.04
N ILE A 95 -7.02 -17.83 17.03
CA ILE A 95 -6.23 -16.79 17.70
C ILE A 95 -6.65 -16.55 19.16
N GLY A 96 -7.62 -17.33 19.67
CA GLY A 96 -8.09 -17.27 21.05
C GLY A 96 -9.17 -16.23 21.31
N VAL A 97 -9.85 -15.71 20.28
CA VAL A 97 -10.99 -14.81 20.48
C VAL A 97 -12.24 -15.65 20.73
N GLU A 98 -12.59 -15.82 21.99
CA GLU A 98 -13.80 -16.54 22.39
C GLU A 98 -15.04 -15.67 22.20
N MET A 99 -15.97 -16.10 21.37
CA MET A 99 -17.26 -15.44 21.18
C MET A 99 -18.43 -16.41 21.09
N THR A 100 -19.58 -15.98 21.60
CA THR A 100 -20.82 -16.75 21.50
C THR A 100 -21.35 -16.73 20.07
N SER A 101 -22.10 -17.76 19.66
CA SER A 101 -22.68 -17.82 18.31
C SER A 101 -23.56 -16.62 17.97
N ASN A 102 -24.34 -16.14 18.93
CA ASN A 102 -25.19 -14.94 18.77
C ASN A 102 -24.34 -13.67 18.53
N ALA A 103 -23.25 -13.49 19.28
CA ALA A 103 -22.35 -12.36 19.07
C ALA A 103 -21.69 -12.43 17.68
N PHE A 104 -21.23 -13.63 17.29
CA PHE A 104 -20.64 -13.87 15.99
C PHE A 104 -21.63 -13.52 14.85
N GLU A 105 -22.86 -14.02 14.91
CA GLU A 105 -23.89 -13.79 13.88
C GLU A 105 -24.22 -12.32 13.69
N LYS A 106 -24.33 -11.55 14.78
CA LYS A 106 -24.56 -10.10 14.73
C LYS A 106 -23.41 -9.34 14.08
N ILE A 107 -22.17 -9.72 14.39
CA ILE A 107 -20.98 -9.09 13.79
C ILE A 107 -20.92 -9.45 12.30
N TRP A 108 -21.22 -10.71 11.95
CA TRP A 108 -21.27 -11.18 10.57
C TRP A 108 -22.33 -10.44 9.74
N GLU A 109 -23.53 -10.27 10.26
CA GLU A 109 -24.60 -9.51 9.60
C GLU A 109 -24.17 -8.06 9.35
N GLN A 110 -23.58 -7.40 10.36
CA GLN A 110 -23.06 -6.04 10.20
C GLN A 110 -21.91 -5.96 9.19
N ALA A 111 -21.01 -6.93 9.17
CA ALA A 111 -19.91 -6.96 8.19
C ALA A 111 -20.46 -7.17 6.76
N SER A 112 -21.41 -8.09 6.58
CA SER A 112 -21.96 -8.40 5.25
C SER A 112 -22.76 -7.22 4.67
N THR A 113 -23.46 -6.44 5.50
CA THR A 113 -24.17 -5.23 5.04
C THR A 113 -23.26 -4.11 4.56
N ARG A 114 -21.98 -4.07 4.98
CA ARG A 114 -21.02 -3.06 4.53
C ARG A 114 -20.47 -3.32 3.13
N HIS A 115 -20.43 -4.59 2.71
CA HIS A 115 -19.93 -4.95 1.41
C HIS A 115 -21.09 -5.03 0.40
N PRO A 116 -21.01 -4.39 -0.79
CA PRO A 116 -22.10 -4.40 -1.78
C PRO A 116 -22.59 -5.80 -2.17
N ASN A 117 -21.67 -6.78 -2.17
CA ASN A 117 -21.95 -8.17 -2.52
C ASN A 117 -22.23 -9.08 -1.30
N GLY A 118 -22.34 -8.54 -0.08
CA GLY A 118 -22.54 -9.35 1.12
C GLY A 118 -21.33 -10.19 1.56
N LEU A 119 -20.16 -9.97 0.95
CA LEU A 119 -18.95 -10.75 1.22
C LEU A 119 -18.22 -10.21 2.44
N VAL A 120 -17.67 -11.11 3.25
CA VAL A 120 -16.95 -10.78 4.48
C VAL A 120 -15.52 -11.30 4.39
N SER A 121 -14.57 -10.42 4.70
CA SER A 121 -13.15 -10.72 4.87
C SER A 121 -12.73 -10.60 6.35
N VAL A 122 -11.53 -11.09 6.68
CA VAL A 122 -10.98 -10.97 8.05
C VAL A 122 -10.91 -9.51 8.47
N GLU A 123 -10.47 -8.62 7.59
CA GLU A 123 -10.36 -7.20 7.89
C GLU A 123 -11.72 -6.53 8.11
N SER A 124 -12.71 -6.84 7.26
CA SER A 124 -14.05 -6.29 7.44
C SER A 124 -14.70 -6.74 8.75
N PHE A 125 -14.51 -8.00 9.13
CA PHE A 125 -15.05 -8.54 10.38
C PHE A 125 -14.34 -7.94 11.61
N ARG A 126 -13.01 -7.82 11.56
CA ARG A 126 -12.20 -7.16 12.58
C ARG A 126 -12.66 -5.72 12.81
N GLY A 127 -12.91 -4.97 11.74
CA GLY A 127 -13.39 -3.58 11.84
C GLY A 127 -14.69 -3.45 12.65
N ILE A 128 -15.66 -4.33 12.43
CA ILE A 128 -16.90 -4.35 13.26
C ILE A 128 -16.58 -4.64 14.72
N MET A 129 -15.71 -5.63 14.97
CA MET A 129 -15.35 -6.04 16.32
C MET A 129 -14.67 -4.90 17.09
N ASP A 130 -13.77 -4.18 16.44
CA ASP A 130 -13.07 -3.03 17.00
C ASP A 130 -14.05 -1.91 17.37
N GLU A 131 -15.05 -1.64 16.52
CA GLU A 131 -16.10 -0.66 16.80
C GLU A 131 -17.00 -1.06 17.96
N VAL A 132 -17.44 -2.32 18.01
CA VAL A 132 -18.26 -2.85 19.12
C VAL A 132 -17.48 -2.75 20.44
N ASN A 133 -16.19 -3.05 20.42
CA ASN A 133 -15.34 -2.93 21.60
C ASN A 133 -15.13 -1.46 21.99
N ALA A 134 -14.91 -0.57 21.03
CA ALA A 134 -14.79 0.87 21.27
C ALA A 134 -16.07 1.44 21.91
N GLN A 135 -17.25 1.05 21.43
CA GLN A 135 -18.53 1.48 21.99
C GLN A 135 -18.69 1.05 23.46
N LYS A 136 -18.39 -0.22 23.79
CA LYS A 136 -18.42 -0.72 25.17
C LYS A 136 -17.47 0.07 26.09
N LEU A 137 -16.27 0.40 25.60
CA LEU A 137 -15.31 1.19 26.35
C LEU A 137 -15.84 2.61 26.65
N VAL A 138 -16.48 3.24 25.66
CA VAL A 138 -17.10 4.57 25.84
C VAL A 138 -18.25 4.51 26.84
N GLU A 139 -19.15 3.53 26.74
CA GLU A 139 -20.28 3.35 27.67
C GLU A 139 -19.80 3.17 29.13
N THR A 140 -18.69 2.46 29.32
CA THR A 140 -18.09 2.22 30.65
C THR A 140 -17.47 3.49 31.26
N GLN A 141 -17.02 4.44 30.44
CA GLN A 141 -16.40 5.70 30.91
C GLN A 141 -17.42 6.81 31.18
N VAL A 142 -18.62 6.70 30.62
CA VAL A 142 -19.70 7.69 30.76
C VAL A 142 -20.67 7.35 31.91
N SER A 143 -20.64 6.12 32.41
CA SER A 143 -21.44 5.65 33.55
C SER A 143 -20.73 5.79 34.89
#